data_AF-A0A7C3CXA4-F1
#
_entry.id   AF-A0A7C3CXA4-F1
#
_cell.length_a   1.000
_cell.length_b   1.000
_cell.length_c   1.000
_cell.angle_alpha   90.00
_cell.angle_beta   90.00
_cell.angle_gamma   90.00
#
_symmetry.space_group_name_H-M   'P 1'
#
loop_
_entity.id
_entity.type
_entity.pdbx_description
1 polymer ?
#
loop_
_entity_poly.entity_id
_entity_poly.type
_entity_poly.pdbx_seq_one_letter_code
_entity_poly.pdbx_strand_id
1 'polypeptide(L)'
;MPFINTWNALQIRLRRGTVIRNWTAQNGFLGDTFTIVSVKQNYIEVDTPGAQNIQRIPQRDFQIVYNLWDDYCLGNFKRHEIRDRTRFSKYIISILHWLQNNCGGHLP
;
A
#
# COMPACT_ATOMS: atom_id res chain seq x y z
N MET A 1 4.69 15.36 -3.15
CA MET A 1 4.62 14.96 -4.58
C MET A 1 3.15 14.80 -4.99
N PRO A 2 2.72 14.99 -6.25
CA PRO A 2 1.35 14.66 -6.65
C PRO A 2 1.12 13.14 -6.61
N PHE A 3 -0.05 12.70 -6.13
CA PHE A 3 -0.42 11.28 -6.04
C PHE A 3 -0.23 10.53 -7.37
N ILE A 4 -0.60 11.14 -8.48
CA ILE A 4 -0.52 10.51 -9.81
C ILE A 4 0.89 10.06 -10.17
N ASN A 5 1.93 10.79 -9.74
CA ASN A 5 3.30 10.39 -10.01
C ASN A 5 3.69 9.14 -9.19
N THR A 6 3.20 9.05 -7.94
CA THR A 6 3.37 7.87 -7.09
C THR A 6 2.63 6.68 -7.67
N TRP A 7 1.40 6.89 -8.15
CA TRP A 7 0.63 5.85 -8.82
C TRP A 7 1.33 5.34 -10.07
N ASN A 8 1.83 6.23 -10.93
CA ASN A 8 2.60 5.85 -12.11
C ASN A 8 3.87 5.07 -11.75
N ALA A 9 4.56 5.46 -10.68
CA ALA A 9 5.72 4.72 -10.18
C ALA A 9 5.34 3.31 -9.74
N LEU A 10 4.20 3.13 -9.04
CA LEU A 10 3.67 1.79 -8.71
C LEU A 10 3.39 0.98 -9.98
N GLN A 11 2.75 1.56 -11.00
CA GLN A 11 2.44 0.87 -12.25
C GLN A 11 3.70 0.38 -12.99
N ILE A 12 4.80 1.14 -12.91
CA ILE A 12 6.05 0.81 -13.60
C ILE A 12 6.89 -0.20 -12.80
N ARG A 13 6.93 -0.05 -11.47
CA ARG A 13 7.88 -0.76 -10.60
C ARG A 13 7.31 -2.03 -10.01
N LEU A 14 6.02 -2.04 -9.71
CA LEU A 14 5.35 -3.18 -9.09
C LEU A 14 5.07 -4.24 -10.16
N ARG A 15 5.53 -5.47 -9.94
CA ARG A 15 5.37 -6.58 -10.89
C ARG A 15 4.49 -7.67 -10.30
N ARG A 16 3.82 -8.42 -11.17
CA ARG A 16 3.17 -9.66 -10.77
C ARG A 16 4.21 -10.60 -10.13
N GLY A 17 3.85 -11.22 -9.02
CA GLY A 17 4.73 -12.09 -8.24
C GLY A 17 5.59 -11.37 -7.20
N THR A 18 5.58 -10.03 -7.14
CA THR A 18 6.24 -9.31 -6.06
C THR A 18 5.61 -9.69 -4.72
N VAL A 19 6.43 -10.20 -3.80
CA VAL A 19 6.02 -10.52 -2.43
C VAL A 19 6.31 -9.32 -1.53
N ILE A 20 5.30 -8.85 -0.81
CA ILE A 20 5.39 -7.71 0.10
C ILE A 20 5.11 -8.16 1.53
N ARG A 21 6.00 -7.79 2.44
CA ARG A 21 5.82 -7.97 3.88
C ARG A 21 4.87 -6.89 4.39
N ASN A 22 3.93 -7.29 5.24
CA ASN A 22 3.10 -6.33 5.93
C ASN A 22 3.95 -5.43 6.83
N TRP A 23 3.69 -4.13 6.79
CA TRP A 23 4.44 -3.11 7.53
C TRP A 23 3.48 -2.09 8.16
N THR A 24 3.86 -1.57 9.33
CA THR A 24 3.22 -0.41 9.96
C THR A 24 4.28 0.56 10.49
N ALA A 25 3.94 1.86 10.54
CA ALA A 25 4.84 2.88 11.08
C ALA A 25 5.22 2.61 12.55
N GLN A 26 4.25 2.16 13.35
CA GLN A 26 4.45 1.94 14.78
C GLN A 26 5.31 0.71 15.11
N ASN A 27 5.15 -0.40 14.37
CA ASN A 27 5.73 -1.69 14.76
C ASN A 27 6.67 -2.29 13.71
N GLY A 28 6.87 -1.63 12.57
CA GLY A 28 7.67 -2.15 11.48
C GLY A 28 7.00 -3.34 10.79
N PHE A 29 7.81 -4.32 10.35
CA PHE A 29 7.33 -5.50 9.65
C PHE A 29 6.66 -6.50 10.60
N LEU A 30 5.44 -6.93 10.29
CA LEU A 30 4.65 -7.82 11.14
C LEU A 30 3.81 -8.82 10.32
N GLY A 31 3.63 -10.03 10.85
CA GLY A 31 2.72 -11.04 10.29
C GLY A 31 3.11 -11.55 8.89
N ASP A 32 2.12 -12.04 8.16
CA ASP A 32 2.33 -12.69 6.86
C ASP A 32 2.75 -11.72 5.75
N THR A 33 3.13 -12.27 4.61
CA THR A 33 3.29 -11.53 3.35
C THR A 33 2.02 -11.55 2.52
N PHE A 34 1.96 -10.74 1.47
CA PHE A 34 1.00 -10.89 0.37
C PHE A 34 1.73 -10.75 -0.97
N THR A 35 1.13 -11.28 -2.02
CA THR A 35 1.72 -11.33 -3.36
C THR A 35 0.91 -10.47 -4.31
N ILE A 36 1.59 -9.66 -5.12
CA ILE A 36 0.95 -8.89 -6.19
C ILE A 36 0.52 -9.85 -7.30
N VAL A 37 -0.78 -9.89 -7.60
CA VAL A 37 -1.34 -10.74 -8.66
C VAL A 37 -1.42 -9.96 -9.97
N SER A 38 -1.91 -8.73 -9.92
CA SER A 38 -2.01 -7.88 -11.09
C SER A 38 -1.91 -6.40 -10.73
N VAL A 39 -1.35 -5.63 -11.67
CA VAL A 39 -1.24 -4.17 -11.58
C VAL A 39 -1.97 -3.62 -12.80
N LYS A 40 -3.05 -2.87 -12.54
CA LYS A 40 -3.96 -2.36 -13.56
C LYS A 40 -4.11 -0.85 -13.38
N GLN A 41 -4.54 -0.17 -14.44
CA GLN A 41 -4.61 1.30 -14.48
C GLN A 41 -5.33 1.90 -13.27
N ASN A 42 -6.42 1.28 -12.80
CA ASN A 42 -7.28 1.83 -11.75
C ASN A 42 -7.28 1.00 -10.45
N TYR A 43 -6.51 -0.09 -10.38
CA TYR A 43 -6.48 -0.97 -9.20
C TYR A 43 -5.25 -1.89 -9.18
N ILE A 44 -4.93 -2.40 -8.00
CA ILE A 44 -3.93 -3.46 -7.80
C ILE A 44 -4.62 -4.65 -7.14
N GLU A 45 -4.33 -5.85 -7.62
CA GLU A 45 -4.81 -7.10 -7.02
C GLU A 45 -3.71 -7.77 -6.22
N VAL A 46 -4.08 -8.24 -5.03
CA VAL A 46 -3.18 -8.95 -4.13
C VAL A 46 -3.80 -10.26 -3.67
N ASP A 47 -2.94 -11.25 -3.51
CA ASP A 47 -3.26 -12.53 -2.89
C ASP A 47 -2.58 -12.63 -1.53
N THR A 48 -3.31 -13.07 -0.52
CA THR A 48 -2.82 -13.18 0.85
C THR A 48 -3.01 -14.60 1.32
N PRO A 49 -2.00 -15.23 1.94
CA PRO A 49 -2.15 -16.56 2.52
C PRO A 49 -3.38 -16.64 3.42
N GLY A 50 -4.23 -17.64 3.19
CA GLY A 50 -5.46 -17.85 3.95
C GLY A 50 -6.64 -16.94 3.59
N ALA A 51 -6.47 -15.99 2.65
CA ALA A 51 -7.61 -15.26 2.11
C ALA A 51 -8.39 -16.16 1.15
N GLN A 52 -9.72 -16.19 1.28
CA GLN A 52 -10.58 -16.96 0.38
C GLN A 52 -10.61 -16.40 -1.04
N ASN A 53 -10.33 -15.10 -1.21
CA ASN A 53 -10.44 -14.39 -2.48
C ASN A 53 -9.29 -13.40 -2.68
N ILE A 54 -8.91 -13.19 -3.94
CA ILE A 54 -8.02 -12.10 -4.37
C ILE A 54 -8.62 -10.76 -3.97
N GLN A 55 -7.81 -9.91 -3.36
CA GLN A 55 -8.22 -8.59 -2.93
C GLN A 55 -7.91 -7.56 -4.01
N ARG A 56 -8.95 -6.88 -4.50
CA ARG A 56 -8.84 -5.80 -5.48
C ARG A 56 -8.85 -4.45 -4.79
N ILE A 57 -7.73 -3.74 -4.84
CA ILE A 57 -7.51 -2.46 -4.17
C ILE A 57 -7.62 -1.32 -5.18
N PRO A 58 -8.67 -0.48 -5.11
CA PRO A 58 -8.86 0.61 -6.06
C PRO A 58 -7.83 1.73 -5.90
N GLN A 59 -7.47 2.41 -6.99
CA GLN A 59 -6.58 3.58 -6.99
C GLN A 59 -7.06 4.69 -6.03
N ARG A 60 -8.38 4.92 -5.95
CA ARG A 60 -8.94 5.92 -5.01
C ARG A 60 -8.59 5.61 -3.55
N ASP A 61 -8.55 4.33 -3.18
CA ASP A 61 -8.20 3.93 -1.83
C ASP A 61 -6.71 4.18 -1.56
N PHE A 62 -5.85 3.98 -2.56
CA PHE A 62 -4.45 4.42 -2.47
C PHE A 62 -4.32 5.93 -2.24
N GLN A 63 -5.10 6.73 -2.94
CA GLN A 63 -5.06 8.19 -2.79
C GLN A 63 -5.47 8.63 -1.37
N ILE A 64 -6.47 7.98 -0.78
CA ILE A 64 -6.89 8.27 0.61
C ILE A 64 -5.72 8.09 1.57
N VAL A 65 -5.02 6.94 1.49
CA VAL A 65 -3.89 6.66 2.39
C VAL A 65 -2.68 7.53 2.06
N TYR A 66 -2.45 7.80 0.78
CA TYR A 66 -1.38 8.70 0.31
C TYR A 66 -1.49 10.10 0.93
N ASN A 67 -2.70 10.65 0.97
CA ASN A 67 -2.95 11.98 1.56
C ASN A 67 -2.76 12.00 3.09
N LEU A 68 -2.72 10.84 3.74
CA LEU A 68 -2.53 10.69 5.18
C LEU A 68 -1.14 10.15 5.52
N TRP A 69 -0.25 10.01 4.53
CA TRP A 69 0.97 9.23 4.66
C TRP A 69 1.93 9.80 5.70
N ASP A 70 2.18 11.10 5.66
CA ASP A 70 3.09 11.78 6.59
C ASP A 70 2.56 11.76 8.03
N ASP A 71 1.29 12.11 8.23
CA ASP A 71 0.67 12.04 9.56
C ASP A 71 0.67 10.60 10.11
N TYR A 72 0.49 9.61 9.25
CA TYR A 72 0.60 8.21 9.62
C TYR A 72 2.03 7.83 10.02
N CYS A 73 3.04 8.25 9.26
CA CYS A 73 4.45 7.95 9.53
C CYS A 73 4.95 8.65 10.80
N LEU A 74 4.47 9.87 11.09
CA LEU A 74 4.78 10.61 12.31
C LEU A 74 4.03 10.10 13.54
N GLY A 75 3.04 9.21 13.36
CA GLY A 75 2.22 8.66 14.44
C GLY A 75 1.05 9.57 14.87
N ASN A 76 0.83 10.69 14.16
CA ASN A 76 -0.31 11.59 14.36
C ASN A 76 -1.63 10.96 13.91
N PHE A 77 -1.57 10.01 12.99
CA PHE A 77 -2.74 9.28 12.48
C PHE A 77 -2.53 7.77 12.62
N LYS A 78 -3.47 7.08 13.26
CA LYS A 78 -3.33 5.65 13.58
C LYS A 78 -3.89 4.78 12.46
N ARG A 79 -3.38 3.55 12.35
CA ARG A 79 -3.85 2.58 11.35
C ARG A 79 -5.36 2.32 11.43
N HIS A 80 -5.94 2.29 12.64
CA HIS A 80 -7.38 2.05 12.78
C HIS A 80 -8.20 3.20 12.19
N GLU A 81 -7.73 4.44 12.28
CA GLU A 81 -8.38 5.61 11.68
C GLU A 81 -8.32 5.54 10.14
N ILE A 82 -7.21 5.04 9.57
CA ILE A 82 -7.11 4.77 8.12
C ILE A 82 -8.06 3.64 7.72
N ARG A 83 -8.16 2.58 8.53
CA ARG A 83 -9.06 1.45 8.28
C ARG A 83 -10.51 1.90 8.18
N ASP A 84 -10.91 2.90 8.98
CA ASP A 84 -12.26 3.45 8.96
C ASP A 84 -12.55 4.24 7.66
N ARG A 85 -11.50 4.64 6.91
CA ARG A 85 -11.61 5.24 5.57
C ARG A 85 -11.50 4.21 4.44
N THR A 86 -10.72 3.14 4.64
CA THR A 86 -10.56 2.05 3.68
C THR A 86 -10.22 0.73 4.37
N ARG A 87 -10.99 -0.31 4.04
CA ARG A 87 -10.70 -1.68 4.51
C ARG A 87 -9.35 -2.23 4.01
N PHE A 88 -8.77 -1.60 2.99
CA PHE A 88 -7.52 -2.03 2.35
C PHE A 88 -6.27 -1.41 2.96
N SER A 89 -6.40 -0.65 4.06
CA SER A 89 -5.31 0.07 4.71
C SER A 89 -4.04 -0.77 4.91
N LYS A 90 -4.19 -2.03 5.31
CA LYS A 90 -3.09 -3.01 5.45
C LYS A 90 -2.19 -3.08 4.21
N TYR A 91 -2.80 -3.31 3.06
CA TYR A 91 -2.09 -3.53 1.80
C TYR A 91 -1.50 -2.24 1.28
N ILE A 92 -2.29 -1.16 1.32
CA ILE A 92 -1.88 0.13 0.79
C ILE A 92 -0.67 0.66 1.55
N ILE A 93 -0.69 0.63 2.88
CA ILE A 93 0.42 1.07 3.72
C ILE A 93 1.70 0.29 3.37
N SER A 94 1.58 -1.03 3.25
CA SER A 94 2.73 -1.90 2.96
C SER A 94 3.28 -1.69 1.54
N ILE A 95 2.41 -1.45 0.55
CA ILE A 95 2.80 -1.17 -0.85
C ILE A 95 3.48 0.20 -0.96
N LEU A 96 2.94 1.23 -0.31
CA LEU A 96 3.54 2.57 -0.29
C LEU A 96 4.91 2.55 0.39
N HIS A 97 5.02 1.90 1.54
CA HIS A 97 6.30 1.68 2.21
C HIS A 97 7.30 0.92 1.32
N TRP A 98 6.84 -0.14 0.65
CA TRP A 98 7.69 -0.89 -0.29
C TRP A 98 8.22 -0.01 -1.42
N LEU A 99 7.38 0.85 -2.01
CA LEU A 99 7.81 1.78 -3.07
C LEU A 99 8.89 2.75 -2.56
N GLN A 100 8.68 3.35 -1.39
CA GLN A 100 9.62 4.29 -0.79
C GLN A 100 11.01 3.65 -0.59
N ASN A 101 11.06 2.43 -0.06
CA ASN A 101 12.32 1.74 0.24
C ASN A 101 13.01 1.12 -0.98
N ASN A 102 12.26 0.69 -2.00
CA ASN A 102 12.85 -0.01 -3.16
C ASN A 102 13.06 0.89 -4.37
N CYS A 103 12.46 2.08 -4.41
CA CYS A 103 12.54 2.98 -5.56
C CYS A 103 13.05 4.38 -5.20
N GLY A 104 13.41 4.63 -3.93
CA GLY A 104 14.01 5.90 -3.49
C GLY A 104 13.10 7.12 -3.62
N GLY A 105 11.79 6.91 -3.81
CA GLY A 105 10.82 7.99 -3.92
C GLY A 105 10.41 8.50 -2.53
N HIS A 106 10.47 9.81 -2.32
CA HIS A 106 9.79 10.43 -1.18
C HIS A 106 8.29 10.47 -1.46
N LEU A 107 7.54 9.80 -0.60
CA LEU A 107 6.10 10.01 -0.48
C LEU A 107 5.84 11.43 0.08
N PRO A 108 4.63 11.98 -0.12
CA PRO A 108 4.37 13.41 -0.02
C PRO A 108 4.56 13.90 1.41
#